data_AF-A0A7Y4QHA2-F1
#
_entry.id   AF-A0A7Y4QHA2-F1
#
_cell.length_a   1.000
_cell.length_b   1.000
_cell.length_c   1.000
_cell.angle_alpha   90.00
_cell.angle_beta   90.00
_cell.angle_gamma   90.00
#
_symmetry.space_group_name_H-M   'P 1'
#
loop_
_entity.id
_entity.type
_entity.pdbx_description
1 polymer ?
#
loop_
_entity_poly.entity_id
_entity_poly.type
_entity_poly.pdbx_seq_one_letter_code
_entity_poly.pdbx_strand_id
1 'polypeptide(L)'
;MNPKQFLQIGGVILLLLAVIGFLKPDIGGEFLTFWPWENWAHLGLGVVAIVVSPLAIGELKKWIVVLVGLIALAFGVLGFMVSGTPSPNFYGIVNLDNPIDNVLHLVVGVWALFAAFKK
;
A
#
# COMPACT_ATOMS: atom_id res chain seq x y z
N MET A 1 17.43 6.87 1.83
CA MET A 1 16.30 6.32 1.07
C MET A 1 15.85 7.36 0.07
N ASN A 2 15.94 7.02 -1.21
CA ASN A 2 15.50 7.83 -2.35
C ASN A 2 14.30 7.13 -3.05
N PRO A 3 13.70 7.70 -4.11
CA PRO A 3 12.53 7.11 -4.77
C PRO A 3 12.79 5.69 -5.30
N LYS A 4 13.99 5.42 -5.83
CA LYS A 4 14.37 4.08 -6.29
C LYS A 4 14.36 3.08 -5.14
N GLN A 5 15.01 3.41 -4.03
CA GLN A 5 15.07 2.55 -2.85
C GLN A 5 13.68 2.30 -2.25
N PHE A 6 12.81 3.31 -2.23
CA PHE A 6 11.41 3.13 -1.82
C PHE A 6 10.69 2.13 -2.72
N LEU A 7 10.77 2.27 -4.04
CA LEU A 7 10.13 1.33 -4.98
C LEU A 7 10.69 -0.09 -4.83
N GLN A 8 11.99 -0.24 -4.58
CA GLN A 8 12.61 -1.56 -4.36
C GLN A 8 12.11 -2.19 -3.06
N ILE A 9 12.27 -1.51 -1.93
CA ILE A 9 11.95 -2.05 -0.61
C ILE A 9 10.43 -2.21 -0.48
N GLY A 10 9.66 -1.17 -0.83
CA GLY A 10 8.20 -1.19 -0.81
C GLY A 10 7.64 -2.24 -1.77
N GLY A 11 8.23 -2.39 -2.96
CA GLY A 11 7.86 -3.45 -3.90
C GLY A 11 8.06 -4.84 -3.32
N VAL A 12 9.20 -5.11 -2.68
CA VAL A 12 9.43 -6.39 -1.99
C VAL A 12 8.41 -6.61 -0.86
N ILE A 13 8.14 -5.59 -0.04
CA ILE A 13 7.16 -5.69 1.06
C ILE A 13 5.77 -6.04 0.49
N LEU A 14 5.33 -5.35 -0.56
CA LEU A 14 4.03 -5.62 -1.19
C LEU A 14 3.94 -7.04 -1.76
N LEU A 15 5.00 -7.52 -2.43
CA LEU A 15 5.04 -8.90 -2.92
C LEU A 15 4.99 -9.92 -1.78
N LEU A 16 5.69 -9.66 -0.68
CA LEU A 16 5.63 -10.53 0.51
C LEU A 16 4.24 -10.53 1.13
N LEU A 17 3.61 -9.36 1.29
CA LEU A 17 2.23 -9.25 1.79
C LEU A 17 1.24 -10.00 0.88
N ALA A 18 1.40 -9.90 -0.44
CA ALA A 18 0.56 -10.65 -1.37
C ALA A 18 0.71 -12.17 -1.21
N VAL A 19 1.96 -12.67 -1.18
CA VAL A 19 2.23 -14.10 -0.97
C VAL A 19 1.67 -14.58 0.37
N ILE A 20 1.92 -13.81 1.43
CA ILE A 20 1.40 -14.11 2.77
C ILE A 20 -0.13 -14.15 2.76
N GLY A 21 -0.79 -13.13 2.21
CA GLY A 21 -2.24 -13.04 2.21
C GLY A 21 -2.92 -14.10 1.32
N PHE A 22 -2.30 -14.51 0.21
CA PHE A 22 -2.81 -15.65 -0.57
C PHE A 22 -2.68 -17.00 0.15
N LEU A 23 -1.63 -17.19 0.96
CA LEU A 23 -1.39 -18.44 1.69
C LEU A 23 -2.12 -18.49 3.03
N LYS A 24 -2.27 -17.33 3.67
CA LYS A 24 -2.84 -17.17 5.00
C LYS A 24 -3.60 -15.83 5.07
N PRO A 25 -4.87 -15.81 4.63
CA PRO A 25 -5.67 -14.59 4.58
C PRO A 25 -5.99 -13.99 5.95
N ASP A 26 -5.79 -14.75 7.05
CA ASP A 26 -6.13 -14.31 8.40
C ASP A 26 -4.95 -14.59 9.35
N ILE A 27 -4.33 -13.52 9.84
CA ILE A 27 -3.19 -13.57 10.76
C ILE A 27 -3.58 -12.93 12.08
N GLY A 28 -3.69 -13.74 13.12
CA GLY A 28 -4.13 -13.26 14.44
C GLY A 28 -5.63 -12.97 14.50
N GLY A 29 -6.44 -13.63 13.67
CA GLY A 29 -7.87 -13.38 13.56
C GLY A 29 -8.15 -12.10 12.79
N GLU A 30 -8.93 -11.19 13.38
CA GLU A 30 -9.28 -9.89 12.79
C GLU A 30 -8.15 -8.86 12.82
N PHE A 31 -6.99 -9.19 13.40
CA PHE A 31 -5.87 -8.26 13.53
C PHE A 31 -5.25 -7.89 12.16
N LEU A 32 -5.05 -8.88 11.30
CA LEU A 32 -4.54 -8.71 9.94
C LEU A 32 -5.32 -9.66 9.01
N THR A 33 -6.31 -9.09 8.33
CA THR A 33 -7.16 -9.79 7.37
C THR A 33 -6.81 -9.32 5.96
N PHE A 34 -6.62 -10.26 5.04
CA PHE A 34 -6.27 -9.98 3.65
C PHE A 34 -7.41 -10.39 2.74
N TRP A 35 -8.14 -9.41 2.21
CA TRP A 35 -9.17 -9.66 1.23
C TRP A 35 -8.58 -10.03 -0.13
N PRO A 36 -9.27 -10.84 -0.96
CA PRO A 36 -8.77 -11.23 -2.27
C PRO A 36 -8.31 -10.05 -3.13
N TRP A 37 -9.07 -8.94 -3.15
CA TRP A 37 -8.70 -7.75 -3.92
C TRP A 37 -7.52 -6.96 -3.36
N GLU A 38 -7.29 -7.00 -2.05
CA GLU A 38 -6.09 -6.41 -1.46
C GLU A 38 -4.85 -7.20 -1.85
N ASN A 39 -4.93 -8.54 -1.84
CA ASN A 39 -3.82 -9.39 -2.27
C ASN A 39 -3.45 -9.19 -3.74
N TRP A 40 -4.44 -9.05 -4.62
CA TRP A 40 -4.19 -8.71 -6.01
C TRP A 40 -3.60 -7.30 -6.19
N ALA A 41 -4.06 -6.32 -5.40
CA ALA A 41 -3.48 -4.98 -5.40
C ALA A 41 -2.02 -5.00 -4.92
N HIS A 42 -1.72 -5.69 -3.82
CA HIS A 42 -0.36 -5.88 -3.31
C HIS A 42 0.54 -6.56 -4.35
N LEU A 43 0.07 -7.62 -5.00
CA LEU A 43 0.83 -8.32 -6.05
C LEU A 43 1.13 -7.40 -7.23
N GLY A 44 0.09 -6.77 -7.79
CA GLY A 44 0.22 -5.91 -8.97
C GLY A 44 1.12 -4.71 -8.71
N LEU A 45 0.87 -3.97 -7.61
CA LEU A 45 1.68 -2.82 -7.23
C LEU A 45 3.12 -3.23 -6.88
N GLY A 46 3.32 -4.38 -6.23
CA GLY A 46 4.63 -4.92 -5.93
C GLY A 46 5.44 -5.23 -7.19
N VAL A 47 4.85 -5.94 -8.16
CA VAL A 47 5.49 -6.23 -9.45
C VAL A 47 5.86 -4.94 -10.18
N VAL A 48 4.91 -4.00 -10.28
CA VAL A 48 5.15 -2.71 -10.95
C VAL A 48 6.28 -1.94 -10.27
N ALA A 49 6.30 -1.88 -8.93
CA ALA A 49 7.34 -1.18 -8.19
C ALA A 49 8.73 -1.79 -8.43
N ILE A 50 8.86 -3.12 -8.40
CA ILE A 50 10.12 -3.82 -8.68
C ILE A 50 10.60 -3.54 -10.11
N VAL A 51 9.71 -3.66 -11.11
CA VAL A 51 10.02 -3.45 -12.52
C VAL A 51 10.39 -1.99 -12.82
N VAL A 52 9.70 -1.02 -12.22
CA VAL A 52 9.95 0.42 -12.43
C VAL A 52 11.23 0.88 -11.74
N SER A 53 11.59 0.27 -10.61
CA SER A 53 12.71 0.74 -9.80
C SER A 53 14.07 0.82 -10.51
N PRO A 54 14.50 -0.13 -11.38
CA PRO A 54 15.77 -0.01 -12.11
C PRO A 54 15.71 0.88 -13.36
N LEU A 55 14.52 1.22 -13.89
CA LEU A 55 14.41 1.93 -15.17
C LEU A 55 15.05 3.31 -15.14
N ALA A 56 15.67 3.77 -16.23
CA ALA A 56 16.35 5.07 -16.28
C ALA A 56 15.41 6.27 -16.54
N ILE A 57 14.28 6.36 -15.84
CA ILE A 57 13.22 7.36 -16.08
C ILE A 57 13.36 8.68 -15.28
N GLY A 58 14.53 8.96 -14.70
CA GLY A 58 14.81 10.24 -14.02
C GLY A 58 13.79 10.63 -12.94
N GLU A 59 13.40 11.92 -12.96
CA GLU A 59 12.43 12.54 -12.03
C GLU A 59 11.04 11.91 -12.05
N LEU A 60 10.67 11.16 -13.10
CA LEU A 60 9.39 10.47 -13.13
C LEU A 60 9.24 9.49 -11.95
N LYS A 61 10.33 8.86 -11.50
CA LYS A 61 10.28 7.99 -10.30
C LYS A 61 9.85 8.75 -9.05
N LYS A 62 10.32 9.99 -8.88
CA LYS A 62 9.92 10.81 -7.75
C LYS A 62 8.41 11.02 -7.76
N TRP A 63 7.85 11.42 -8.90
CA TRP A 63 6.41 11.68 -9.02
C TRP A 63 5.55 10.42 -8.90
N ILE A 64 6.03 9.26 -9.36
CA ILE A 64 5.39 7.96 -9.09
C ILE A 64 5.32 7.71 -7.57
N VAL A 65 6.43 7.90 -6.86
CA VAL A 65 6.47 7.72 -5.40
C VAL A 65 5.60 8.76 -4.67
N VAL A 66 5.54 10.00 -5.15
CA VAL A 66 4.61 11.02 -4.62
C VAL A 66 3.16 10.54 -4.78
N LEU A 67 2.79 10.06 -5.96
CA LEU A 67 1.44 9.57 -6.21
C LEU A 67 1.07 8.40 -5.30
N VAL A 68 1.97 7.42 -5.14
CA VAL A 68 1.80 6.31 -4.19
C VAL A 68 1.57 6.86 -2.77
N GLY A 69 2.38 7.84 -2.35
CA GLY A 69 2.26 8.46 -1.03
C GLY A 69 0.91 9.13 -0.81
N LEU A 70 0.44 9.92 -1.77
CA LEU A 70 -0.85 10.60 -1.68
C LEU A 70 -2.03 9.62 -1.66
N ILE A 71 -1.99 8.58 -2.51
CA ILE A 71 -3.04 7.54 -2.53
C ILE A 71 -3.07 6.80 -1.20
N ALA A 72 -1.92 6.37 -0.67
CA ALA A 72 -1.86 5.68 0.61
C ALA A 72 -2.37 6.54 1.76
N LEU A 73 -1.99 7.82 1.83
CA LEU A 73 -2.55 8.75 2.82
C LEU A 73 -4.07 8.89 2.69
N ALA A 74 -4.58 9.05 1.46
CA ALA A 74 -6.01 9.17 1.21
C ALA A 74 -6.78 7.93 1.70
N PHE A 75 -6.33 6.72 1.36
CA PHE A 75 -6.96 5.48 1.82
C PHE A 75 -6.84 5.27 3.34
N GLY A 76 -5.71 5.64 3.95
CA GLY A 76 -5.55 5.61 5.40
C GLY A 76 -6.56 6.51 6.11
N VAL A 77 -6.78 7.74 5.63
CA VAL A 77 -7.78 8.66 6.17
C VAL A 77 -9.21 8.17 5.90
N LEU A 78 -9.51 7.79 4.66
CA LEU A 78 -10.84 7.33 4.25
C LEU A 78 -11.27 6.09 5.04
N GLY A 79 -10.34 5.16 5.29
CA GLY A 79 -10.64 3.97 6.08
C GLY A 79 -11.08 4.30 7.51
N PHE A 80 -10.42 5.26 8.17
CA PHE A 80 -10.91 5.75 9.47
C PHE A 80 -12.29 6.41 9.39
N MET A 81 -12.62 7.07 8.28
CA MET A 81 -13.92 7.72 8.09
C MET A 81 -15.07 6.73 7.88
N VAL A 82 -14.81 5.57 7.26
CA VAL A 82 -15.83 4.55 6.98
C VAL A 82 -15.79 3.38 7.96
N SER A 83 -14.82 3.36 8.88
CA SER A 83 -14.73 2.33 9.93
C SER A 83 -16.00 2.31 10.79
N GLY A 84 -16.49 1.12 11.13
CA GLY A 84 -17.73 0.92 11.86
C GLY A 84 -19.00 0.93 11.01
N THR A 85 -18.90 1.12 9.69
CA THR A 85 -20.01 0.91 8.75
C THR A 85 -19.99 -0.51 8.17
N PRO A 86 -21.13 -1.09 7.76
CA PRO A 86 -21.19 -2.45 7.24
C PRO A 86 -20.29 -2.68 6.02
N SER A 87 -19.55 -3.79 6.01
CA SER A 87 -18.72 -4.19 4.88
C SER A 87 -19.56 -4.68 3.69
N PRO A 88 -19.14 -4.44 2.43
CA PRO A 88 -17.98 -3.62 2.03
C PRO A 88 -18.25 -2.12 2.21
N ASN A 89 -17.43 -1.45 3.00
CA ASN A 89 -17.68 -0.08 3.47
C ASN A 89 -17.10 1.02 2.56
N PHE A 90 -16.44 0.65 1.45
CA PHE A 90 -15.95 1.58 0.45
C PHE A 90 -16.58 1.30 -0.92
N TYR A 91 -17.58 2.13 -1.28
CA TYR A 91 -18.37 2.04 -2.51
C TYR A 91 -18.98 0.65 -2.80
N GLY A 92 -19.12 -0.22 -1.80
CA GLY A 92 -19.62 -1.58 -1.97
C GLY A 92 -18.64 -2.54 -2.67
N ILE A 93 -17.38 -2.14 -2.84
CA ILE A 93 -16.36 -2.91 -3.59
C ILE A 93 -15.21 -3.36 -2.69
N VAL A 94 -14.76 -2.49 -1.78
CA VAL A 94 -13.58 -2.72 -0.92
C VAL A 94 -13.98 -2.53 0.54
N ASN A 95 -13.27 -3.22 1.43
CA ASN A 95 -13.41 -3.08 2.87
C ASN A 95 -12.20 -2.30 3.42
N LEU A 96 -12.45 -1.30 4.25
CA LEU A 96 -11.46 -0.41 4.89
C LEU A 96 -11.69 -0.32 6.40
N ASP A 97 -12.26 -1.37 7.00
CA ASP A 97 -12.65 -1.42 8.41
C ASP A 97 -11.49 -1.66 9.37
N ASN A 98 -10.44 -2.38 8.95
CA ASN A 98 -9.29 -2.71 9.80
C ASN A 98 -8.46 -1.46 10.18
N PRO A 99 -8.43 -1.07 11.46
CA PRO A 99 -7.68 0.10 11.91
C PRO A 99 -6.17 -0.05 11.69
N ILE A 100 -5.63 -1.26 11.76
CA ILE A 100 -4.19 -1.51 11.56
C ILE A 100 -3.82 -1.23 10.10
N ASP A 101 -4.63 -1.67 9.16
CA ASP A 101 -4.40 -1.41 7.74
C ASP A 101 -4.43 0.09 7.46
N ASN A 102 -5.38 0.82 8.06
CA ASN A 102 -5.45 2.28 7.94
C ASN A 102 -4.20 2.97 8.49
N VAL A 103 -3.68 2.56 9.65
CA VAL A 103 -2.40 3.06 10.19
C VAL A 103 -1.25 2.74 9.25
N LEU A 104 -1.17 1.51 8.72
CA LEU A 104 -0.10 1.11 7.79
C LEU A 104 -0.13 1.96 6.53
N HIS A 105 -1.30 2.26 5.96
CA HIS A 105 -1.45 3.15 4.81
C HIS A 105 -0.94 4.57 5.11
N LEU A 106 -1.22 5.11 6.31
CA LEU A 106 -0.68 6.40 6.74
C LEU A 106 0.86 6.37 6.83
N VAL A 107 1.41 5.34 7.47
CA VAL A 107 2.86 5.16 7.62
C VAL A 107 3.55 5.04 6.26
N VAL A 108 3.01 4.21 5.37
CA VAL A 108 3.52 4.02 3.99
C VAL A 108 3.41 5.32 3.20
N GLY A 109 2.32 6.06 3.36
CA GLY A 109 2.10 7.36 2.73
C GLY A 109 3.16 8.39 3.12
N VAL A 110 3.39 8.56 4.42
CA VAL A 110 4.46 9.43 4.96
C VAL A 110 5.83 8.95 4.49
N TRP A 111 6.09 7.65 4.55
CA TRP A 111 7.35 7.06 4.12
C TRP A 111 7.65 7.33 2.64
N ALA A 112 6.65 7.19 1.77
CA ALA A 112 6.76 7.47 0.35
C ALA A 112 7.09 8.94 0.08
N LEU A 113 6.32 9.87 0.66
CA LEU A 113 6.54 11.31 0.49
C LEU A 113 7.91 11.73 1.03
N PHE A 114 8.31 11.20 2.19
CA PHE A 114 9.65 11.43 2.72
C PHE A 114 10.74 10.94 1.76
N ALA A 115 10.60 9.73 1.21
CA ALA A 115 11.55 9.20 0.22
C ALA A 115 11.57 9.99 -1.09
N ALA A 116 10.46 10.63 -1.48
CA ALA A 116 10.36 11.45 -2.68
C ALA A 116 11.04 12.82 -2.56
N PHE A 117 11.07 13.42 -1.36
CA PHE A 117 11.58 14.77 -1.15
C PHE A 117 12.86 14.84 -0.33
N LYS A 118 13.34 13.72 0.24
CA LYS A 118 14.63 13.67 0.91
C LYS A 118 15.75 13.97 -0.10
N LYS A 119 16.51 15.03 0.19
CA LYS A 119 17.73 15.41 -0.53
C LYS A 119 18.85 14.40 -0.30
#